data_AF-A0A9Q8UPM4-F1
#
_entry.id   AF-A0A9Q8UPM4-F1
#
_cell.length_a   1.000
_cell.length_b   1.000
_cell.length_c   1.000
_cell.angle_alpha   90.00
_cell.angle_beta   90.00
_cell.angle_gamma   90.00
#
_symmetry.space_group_name_H-M   'P 1'
#
loop_
_entity.id
_entity.type
_entity.pdbx_description
1 polymer ?
#
loop_
_entity_poly.entity_id
_entity_poly.type
_entity_poly.pdbx_seq_one_letter_code
_entity_poly.pdbx_strand_id
1 'polypeptide(L)' 'MKAVIVLAILIQILVAVQSEGLVRSLAELSAFLFIAALVLIYQRQKRRKLKIEPEEL' A
#
# COMPACT_ATOMS: atom_id res chain seq x y z
N MET A 1 -4.20 0.39 10.87
CA MET A 1 -3.67 1.15 9.71
C MET A 1 -3.56 0.31 8.44
N LYS A 2 -2.87 -0.84 8.42
CA LYS A 2 -2.73 -1.66 7.19
C LYS A 2 -4.08 -2.02 6.54
N ALA A 3 -5.06 -2.44 7.34
CA ALA A 3 -6.41 -2.77 6.86
C ALA A 3 -7.13 -1.58 6.20
N VAL A 4 -6.92 -0.36 6.70
CA VAL A 4 -7.49 0.86 6.12
C VAL A 4 -6.89 1.14 4.75
N ILE A 5 -5.57 0.96 4.59
CA ILE A 5 -4.90 1.12 3.30
C ILE A 5 -5.37 0.06 2.30
N VAL A 6 -5.53 -1.19 2.76
CA VAL A 6 -6.08 -2.27 1.92
C VAL A 6 -7.50 -1.94 1.47
N LEU A 7 -8.36 -1.46 2.37
CA LEU A 7 -9.72 -1.05 2.03
C LEU A 7 -9.72 0.12 1.02
N ALA A 8 -8.85 1.12 1.22
CA ALA A 8 -8.71 2.24 0.29
C ALA A 8 -8.28 1.78 -1.12
N ILE A 9 -7.36 0.82 -1.22
CA ILE A 9 -6.96 0.22 -2.51
C ILE A 9 -8.17 -0.45 -3.19
N LEU A 10 -8.97 -1.22 -2.45
CA LEU A 10 -10.16 -1.89 -3.01
C LEU A 10 -11.19 -0.89 -3.55
N ILE A 11 -11.44 0.20 -2.82
CA ILE A 11 -12.33 1.28 -3.27
C ILE A 11 -11.80 1.91 -4.55
N GLN A 12 -10.50 2.18 -4.63
CA GLN A 12 -9.89 2.80 -5.79
C GLN A 12 -9.98 1.91 -7.05
N ILE A 13 -9.81 0.60 -6.89
CA ILE A 13 -10.02 -0.37 -7.98
C ILE A 13 -11.48 -0.35 -8.42
N LEU A 14 -12.43 -0.33 -7.49
CA LEU A 14 -13.85 -0.26 -7.81
C LEU A 14 -14.20 1.02 -8.60
N VAL A 15 -13.65 2.17 -8.21
CA VAL A 15 -13.81 3.43 -8.93
C VAL A 15 -13.17 3.34 -10.32
N ALA A 16 -11.96 2.79 -10.44
CA ALA A 16 -11.27 2.66 -11.72
C ALA A 16 -12.01 1.78 -12.73
N VAL A 17 -12.66 0.71 -12.27
CA VAL A 17 -13.45 -0.19 -13.13
C VAL A 17 -14.74 0.47 -13.63
N GLN A 18 -15.33 1.37 -12.84
CA GLN A 18 -16.59 2.06 -13.19
C GLN A 18 -16.40 3.44 -13.82
N SER A 19 -15.16 3.91 -13.92
CA SER A 19 -14.84 5.24 -14.44
C SER A 19 -14.08 5.15 -15.76
N GLU A 20 -14.12 6.23 -16.52
CA GLU A 20 -13.35 6.39 -17.75
C GLU A 20 -12.48 7.65 -17.69
N GLY A 21 -11.53 7.73 -18.63
CA GLY A 21 -10.69 8.92 -18.83
C GLY A 21 -9.92 9.35 -17.56
N LEU A 22 -9.97 10.65 -17.26
CA LEU A 22 -9.18 11.26 -16.19
C LEU A 22 -9.46 10.65 -14.80
N VAL A 23 -10.73 10.39 -14.49
CA VAL A 23 -11.12 9.85 -13.17
C VAL A 23 -10.55 8.46 -12.96
N ARG A 24 -10.59 7.62 -14.02
CA ARG A 24 -9.96 6.30 -14.00
C ARG A 24 -8.46 6.40 -13.77
N SER A 25 -7.76 7.25 -14.51
CA SER A 25 -6.31 7.43 -14.35
C SER A 25 -5.93 7.93 -12.95
N LEU A 26 -6.73 8.80 -12.36
CA LEU A 26 -6.50 9.31 -11.00
C LEU A 26 -6.71 8.20 -9.95
N ALA A 27 -7.73 7.36 -10.14
CA ALA A 27 -7.98 6.20 -9.28
C ALA A 27 -6.84 5.17 -9.38
N GLU A 28 -6.38 4.85 -10.60
CA GLU A 28 -5.25 3.94 -10.81
C GLU A 28 -3.95 4.47 -10.18
N LEU A 29 -3.65 5.77 -10.35
CA LEU A 29 -2.47 6.39 -9.74
C LEU A 29 -2.52 6.34 -8.21
N SER A 30 -3.66 6.66 -7.62
CA SER A 30 -3.83 6.63 -6.16
C SER A 30 -3.76 5.21 -5.59
N ALA A 31 -4.31 4.21 -6.29
CA ALA A 31 -4.15 2.80 -5.93
C ALA A 31 -2.67 2.40 -5.91
N PHE A 32 -1.91 2.81 -6.93
CA PHE A 32 -0.48 2.56 -7.01
C PHE A 32 0.30 3.19 -5.85
N LEU A 33 0.01 4.46 -5.50
CA LEU A 33 0.64 5.15 -4.38
C LEU A 33 0.35 4.45 -3.04
N PHE A 34 -0.87 3.95 -2.83
CA PHE A 34 -1.20 3.20 -1.63
C PHE A 34 -0.44 1.87 -1.53
N ILE A 35 -0.30 1.15 -2.65
CA ILE A 35 0.51 -0.07 -2.71
C ILE A 35 1.98 0.26 -2.39
N ALA A 36 2.54 1.30 -3.01
CA ALA A 36 3.91 1.74 -2.75
C ALA A 36 4.13 2.09 -1.28
N ALA A 37 3.20 2.83 -0.66
CA ALA A 37 3.24 3.14 0.76
C ALA A 37 3.18 1.87 1.62
N LEU A 38 2.36 0.89 1.24
CA LEU A 38 2.24 -0.39 1.96
C LEU A 38 3.54 -1.20 1.89
N VAL A 39 4.20 -1.23 0.72
CA VAL A 39 5.51 -1.84 0.54
C VAL A 39 6.57 -1.16 1.42
N LEU A 40 6.60 0.18 1.44
CA LEU A 40 7.55 0.94 2.28
C LEU A 40 7.32 0.66 3.78
N ILE A 41 6.07 0.62 4.23
CA ILE A 41 5.72 0.26 5.61
C ILE A 41 6.18 -1.16 5.92
N TYR A 42 5.96 -2.10 5.01
CA TYR A 42 6.39 -3.50 5.17
C TYR A 42 7.92 -3.61 5.27
N GLN A 43 8.67 -2.95 4.39
CA GLN A 43 10.12 -2.95 4.42
C GLN A 43 10.67 -2.35 5.72
N ARG A 44 10.09 -1.24 6.20
CA ARG A 44 10.47 -0.63 7.49
C ARG A 44 10.22 -1.58 8.66
N GLN A 45 9.09 -2.30 8.66
CA GLN A 45 8.81 -3.29 9.71
C GLN A 45 9.74 -4.50 9.65
N LYS A 46 10.09 -4.99 8.45
CA LYS A 46 11.06 -6.08 8.28
C LYS A 46 12.44 -5.68 8.82
N ARG A 47 12.93 -4.49 8.46
CA ARG A 47 14.21 -3.97 8.98
C ARG A 47 14.19 -3.73 10.49
N ARG A 48 13.03 -3.35 11.06
CA ARG A 48 12.88 -3.21 12.52
C ARG A 48 12.90 -4.56 13.23
N LYS A 49 12.27 -5.61 12.68
CA LYS A 49 12.35 -6.97 13.24
C LYS A 49 13.79 -7.51 13.21
N LEU A 50 14.50 -7.34 12.10
CA LEU A 50 15.89 -7.77 11.95
C LEU A 50 16.89 -7.06 12.89
N LYS A 51 16.52 -5.90 13.46
CA LYS A 51 17.34 -5.20 14.47
C LYS A 51 17.10 -5.68 15.90
N ILE A 52 16.07 -6.50 16.15
CA ILE A 52 15.65 -6.94 17.50
C ILE A 52 16.09 -8.39 17.79
N GLU A 53 16.62 -9.12 16.80
CA GLU A 53 17.42 -10.32 17.04
C GLU A 53 18.89 -9.88 17.19
N PRO A 54 19.37 -9.51 18.39
CA PRO A 54 20.80 -9.48 18.62
C PRO A 54 21.31 -10.92 18.47
N GLU A 55 22.48 -11.06 17.85
CA GLU A 55 23.24 -12.30 17.78
C GLU A 55 23.19 -13.02 19.14
N GLU A 56 22.66 -14.24 19.16
CA GLU A 56 22.88 -15.16 20.27
C GLU A 56 24.39 -15.46 20.28
N LEU A 57 25.10 -14.75 21.15
CA LEU A 57 26.52 -14.93 21.49
C LEU A 57 26.79 -16.34 22.04
#